data_AF-A0A2E2W871-F1
#
_entry.id   AF-A0A2E2W871-F1
#
_cell.length_a   1.000
_cell.length_b   1.000
_cell.length_c   1.000
_cell.angle_alpha   90.00
_cell.angle_beta   90.00
_cell.angle_gamma   90.00
#
_symmetry.space_group_name_H-M   'P 1'
#
loop_
_entity.id
_entity.type
_entity.pdbx_description
1 polymer ?
#
loop_
_entity_poly.entity_id
_entity_poly.type
_entity_poly.pdbx_seq_one_letter_code
_entity_poly.pdbx_strand_id
1 'polypeptide(L)'
;MNVSSVLLKTMGLKFARTLANDEKLEPEEKLWRSVVVNALEDTMLLHSDRKASLDKISAHNWILKRKKDFDLVCYYGQLDPDDIMESYIKALRLQNIRFTERQVMWHVYNKVYISMENLSKDEKKIIRKRLDSIRKTVYATSTEFTSTIFVSAFV
;
A
#
# COMPACT_ATOMS: atom_id res chain seq x y z
N MET A 1 8.60 19.54 -1.90
CA MET A 1 7.68 18.38 -1.81
C MET A 1 6.67 18.68 -0.72
N ASN A 2 5.37 18.40 -0.92
CA ASN A 2 4.39 18.56 0.14
C ASN A 2 4.20 17.20 0.80
N VAL A 3 4.57 17.09 2.09
CA VAL A 3 4.50 15.82 2.84
C VAL A 3 3.51 15.99 3.97
N SER A 4 2.57 15.06 4.12
CA SER A 4 1.61 15.14 5.20
C SER A 4 2.28 15.10 6.57
N SER A 5 1.90 16.01 7.47
CA SER A 5 2.36 15.99 8.86
C SER A 5 1.98 14.69 9.59
N VAL A 6 0.89 14.02 9.15
CA VAL A 6 0.47 12.72 9.65
C VAL A 6 1.47 11.63 9.27
N LEU A 7 2.01 11.68 8.05
CA LEU A 7 3.03 10.73 7.59
C LEU A 7 4.30 10.86 8.45
N LEU A 8 4.78 12.09 8.63
CA LEU A 8 6.01 12.35 9.40
C LEU A 8 5.90 11.83 10.84
N LYS A 9 4.74 12.04 11.49
CA LYS A 9 4.46 11.51 12.83
C LYS A 9 4.41 9.98 12.85
N THR A 10 3.80 9.39 11.83
CA THR A 10 3.62 7.93 11.71
C THR A 10 4.94 7.20 11.50
N MET A 11 5.80 7.72 10.60
CA MET A 11 7.09 7.13 10.25
C MET A 11 8.19 7.47 11.28
N GLY A 12 8.03 8.55 12.02
CA GLY A 12 8.88 8.91 13.14
C GLY A 12 10.04 9.88 12.79
N LEU A 13 10.79 10.23 13.82
CA LEU A 13 11.73 11.36 13.79
C LEU A 13 12.89 11.17 12.82
N LYS A 14 13.41 9.94 12.67
CA LYS A 14 14.52 9.65 11.75
C LYS A 14 14.12 9.96 10.31
N PHE A 15 13.00 9.41 9.86
CA PHE A 15 12.42 9.69 8.54
C PHE A 15 12.12 11.18 8.35
N ALA A 16 11.51 11.83 9.35
CA ALA A 16 11.19 13.25 9.27
C ALA A 16 12.43 14.14 9.11
N ARG A 17 13.54 13.81 9.79
CA ARG A 17 14.82 14.51 9.61
C ARG A 17 15.40 14.31 8.21
N THR A 18 15.33 13.09 7.67
CA THR A 18 15.82 12.79 6.31
C THR A 18 15.08 13.62 5.26
N LEU A 19 13.74 13.74 5.39
CA LEU A 19 12.93 14.56 4.48
C LEU A 19 13.11 16.07 4.69
N ALA A 20 13.44 16.53 5.90
CA ALA A 20 13.69 17.96 6.14
C ALA A 20 14.97 18.46 5.45
N ASN A 21 15.93 17.58 5.18
CA ASN A 21 17.21 17.91 4.53
C ASN A 21 17.12 17.98 2.99
N ASP A 22 15.98 18.43 2.44
CA ASP A 22 15.66 18.43 1.00
C ASP A 22 16.44 19.47 0.16
N GLU A 23 17.06 20.47 0.79
CA GLU A 23 17.78 21.57 0.10
C GLU A 23 18.97 21.09 -0.73
N LYS A 24 19.51 19.90 -0.44
CA LYS A 24 20.71 19.34 -1.09
C LYS A 24 20.42 18.35 -2.22
N LEU A 25 19.15 18.09 -2.53
CA LEU A 25 18.79 17.08 -3.51
C LEU A 25 18.61 17.66 -4.91
N GLU A 26 19.08 16.90 -5.89
CA GLU A 26 18.81 17.14 -7.31
C GLU A 26 17.32 16.90 -7.64
N PRO A 27 16.80 17.50 -8.72
CA PRO A 27 15.40 17.33 -9.13
C PRO A 27 14.97 15.87 -9.28
N GLU A 28 15.82 15.02 -9.85
CA GLU A 28 15.57 13.59 -10.04
C GLU A 28 15.49 12.85 -8.71
N GLU A 29 16.33 13.19 -7.74
CA GLU A 29 16.31 12.59 -6.41
C GLU A 29 15.03 12.98 -5.66
N LYS A 30 14.59 14.24 -5.80
CA LYS A 30 13.30 14.71 -5.27
C LYS A 30 12.13 13.95 -5.88
N LEU A 31 12.18 13.64 -7.17
CA LEU A 31 11.17 12.84 -7.85
C LEU A 31 11.08 11.43 -7.24
N TRP A 32 12.21 10.72 -7.15
CA TRP A 32 12.23 9.36 -6.60
C TRP A 32 11.84 9.30 -5.12
N ARG A 33 12.27 10.30 -4.33
CA ARG A 33 11.81 10.46 -2.95
C ARG A 33 10.30 10.65 -2.85
N SER A 34 9.72 11.43 -3.77
CA SER A 34 8.26 11.59 -3.85
C SER A 34 7.54 10.28 -4.15
N VAL A 35 8.14 9.37 -4.93
CA VAL A 35 7.54 8.04 -5.18
C VAL A 35 7.42 7.24 -3.88
N VAL A 36 8.48 7.23 -3.06
CA VAL A 36 8.45 6.53 -1.75
C VAL A 36 7.45 7.18 -0.80
N VAL A 37 7.42 8.51 -0.74
CA VAL A 37 6.45 9.27 0.09
C VAL A 37 5.03 8.95 -0.33
N ASN A 38 4.71 8.99 -1.62
CA ASN A 38 3.36 8.70 -2.13
C ASN A 38 2.94 7.26 -1.78
N ALA A 39 3.82 6.28 -1.96
CA ALA A 39 3.53 4.90 -1.57
C ALA A 39 3.23 4.80 -0.06
N LEU A 40 3.99 5.47 0.79
CA LEU A 40 3.72 5.51 2.23
C LEU A 40 2.38 6.20 2.54
N GLU A 41 2.04 7.29 1.86
CA GLU A 41 0.74 7.95 2.01
C GLU A 41 -0.42 7.06 1.56
N ASP A 42 -0.25 6.30 0.47
CA ASP A 42 -1.25 5.35 -0.01
C ASP A 42 -1.53 4.27 1.05
N THR A 43 -0.52 3.84 1.82
CA THR A 43 -0.75 2.89 2.92
C THR A 43 -1.63 3.46 4.04
N MET A 44 -1.75 4.79 4.15
CA MET A 44 -2.57 5.46 5.16
C MET A 44 -4.01 5.75 4.70
N LEU A 45 -4.38 5.38 3.47
CA LEU A 45 -5.75 5.58 2.97
C LEU A 45 -6.79 4.92 3.88
N LEU A 46 -7.81 5.69 4.27
CA LEU A 46 -8.88 5.24 5.18
C LEU A 46 -10.11 4.75 4.41
N HIS A 47 -10.28 5.20 3.16
CA HIS A 47 -11.42 4.82 2.34
C HIS A 47 -11.38 3.32 1.98
N SER A 48 -12.56 2.70 1.96
CA SER A 48 -12.73 1.28 1.63
C SER A 48 -13.48 1.07 0.31
N ASP A 49 -13.46 2.07 -0.57
CA ASP A 49 -13.85 1.88 -1.97
C ASP A 49 -12.80 1.04 -2.70
N ARG A 50 -13.19 0.48 -3.86
CA ARG A 50 -12.33 -0.43 -4.61
C ARG A 50 -10.97 0.19 -4.94
N LYS A 51 -10.94 1.44 -5.41
CA LYS A 51 -9.70 2.07 -5.88
C LYS A 51 -8.74 2.28 -4.71
N ALA A 52 -9.19 2.99 -3.67
CA ALA A 52 -8.36 3.26 -2.49
C ALA A 52 -7.86 1.97 -1.80
N SER A 53 -8.69 0.93 -1.78
CA SER A 53 -8.31 -0.38 -1.22
C SER A 53 -7.18 -1.03 -1.99
N LEU A 54 -7.22 -0.96 -3.32
CA LEU A 54 -6.18 -1.53 -4.19
C LEU A 54 -4.89 -0.72 -4.12
N ASP A 55 -4.98 0.61 -4.12
CA ASP A 55 -3.81 1.50 -4.01
C ASP A 55 -3.09 1.24 -2.67
N LYS A 56 -3.84 1.22 -1.55
CA LYS A 56 -3.30 0.92 -0.21
C LYS A 56 -2.62 -0.44 -0.12
N ILE A 57 -3.27 -1.50 -0.61
CA ILE A 57 -2.72 -2.87 -0.55
C ILE A 57 -1.54 -3.04 -1.51
N SER A 58 -1.57 -2.39 -2.68
CA SER A 58 -0.46 -2.38 -3.63
C SER A 58 0.78 -1.75 -2.99
N ALA A 59 0.65 -0.55 -2.42
CA ALA A 59 1.73 0.14 -1.73
C ALA A 59 2.26 -0.67 -0.53
N HIS A 60 1.38 -1.20 0.31
CA HIS A 60 1.76 -2.08 1.42
C HIS A 60 2.59 -3.28 0.95
N ASN A 61 2.14 -3.95 -0.12
CA ASN A 61 2.83 -5.10 -0.68
C ASN A 61 4.17 -4.72 -1.31
N TRP A 62 4.26 -3.56 -1.96
CA TRP A 62 5.49 -3.08 -2.56
C TRP A 62 6.58 -2.83 -1.50
N ILE A 63 6.20 -2.18 -0.39
CA ILE A 63 7.10 -1.92 0.74
C ILE A 63 7.49 -3.21 1.46
N LEU A 64 6.52 -4.06 1.87
CA LEU A 64 6.83 -5.26 2.65
C LEU A 64 7.55 -6.36 1.85
N LYS A 65 7.29 -6.49 0.55
CA LYS A 65 7.98 -7.49 -0.26
C LYS A 65 9.44 -7.13 -0.49
N ARG A 66 9.79 -5.84 -0.35
CA ARG A 66 11.14 -5.28 -0.51
C ARG A 66 11.90 -5.95 -1.67
N LYS A 67 11.31 -5.85 -2.85
CA LYS A 67 11.96 -6.35 -4.07
C LYS A 67 12.97 -5.32 -4.57
N LYS A 68 13.79 -5.72 -5.55
CA LYS A 68 14.87 -4.90 -6.14
C LYS A 68 14.40 -3.51 -6.58
N ASP A 69 13.17 -3.42 -7.10
CA ASP A 69 12.57 -2.15 -7.53
C ASP A 69 12.33 -1.18 -6.36
N PHE A 70 11.87 -1.67 -5.20
CA PHE A 70 11.72 -0.85 -4.00
C PHE A 70 13.06 -0.29 -3.52
N ASP A 71 14.08 -1.15 -3.42
CA ASP A 71 15.42 -0.73 -2.98
C ASP A 71 16.01 0.31 -3.94
N LEU A 72 15.90 0.09 -5.26
CA LEU A 72 16.36 1.05 -6.27
C LEU A 72 15.70 2.41 -6.15
N VAL A 73 14.38 2.44 -5.98
CA VAL A 73 13.63 3.70 -5.82
C VAL A 73 14.04 4.42 -4.53
N CYS A 74 14.28 3.70 -3.43
CA CYS A 74 14.82 4.28 -2.20
C CYS A 74 16.20 4.91 -2.43
N TYR A 75 17.12 4.17 -3.05
CA TYR A 75 18.48 4.66 -3.30
C TYR A 75 18.49 5.88 -4.22
N TYR A 76 17.68 5.89 -5.29
CA TYR A 76 17.56 7.07 -6.15
C TYR A 76 16.96 8.28 -5.44
N GLY A 77 16.15 8.07 -4.40
CA GLY A 77 15.62 9.14 -3.54
C GLY A 77 16.55 9.57 -2.40
N GLN A 78 17.79 9.07 -2.35
CA GLN A 78 18.72 9.23 -1.22
C GLN A 78 18.05 8.80 0.11
N LEU A 79 17.34 7.67 0.09
CA LEU A 79 16.70 7.04 1.25
C LEU A 79 17.34 5.67 1.50
N ASP A 80 17.44 5.31 2.78
CA ASP A 80 17.85 3.96 3.18
C ASP A 80 16.61 3.04 3.23
N PRO A 81 16.52 2.01 2.36
CA PRO A 81 15.37 1.11 2.34
C PRO A 81 15.16 0.33 3.66
N ASP A 82 16.24 0.05 4.42
CA ASP A 82 16.12 -0.59 5.73
C ASP A 82 15.39 0.33 6.72
N ASP A 83 15.76 1.61 6.75
CA ASP A 83 15.13 2.61 7.61
C ASP A 83 13.65 2.81 7.28
N ILE A 84 13.31 2.84 5.99
CA ILE A 84 11.91 2.97 5.53
C ILE A 84 11.11 1.75 5.99
N MET A 85 11.64 0.54 5.76
CA MET A 85 10.97 -0.69 6.11
C MET A 85 10.80 -0.84 7.63
N GLU A 86 11.83 -0.54 8.42
CA GLU A 86 11.75 -0.60 9.89
C GLU A 86 10.70 0.37 10.43
N SER A 87 10.71 1.61 9.93
CA SER A 87 9.75 2.65 10.31
C SER A 87 8.31 2.24 9.95
N TYR A 88 8.13 1.65 8.77
CA TYR A 88 6.83 1.17 8.31
C TYR A 88 6.31 -0.03 9.13
N ILE A 89 7.16 -1.02 9.39
CA ILE A 89 6.81 -2.16 10.25
C ILE A 89 6.45 -1.69 11.66
N LYS A 90 7.19 -0.71 12.19
CA LYS A 90 6.87 -0.09 13.47
C LYS A 90 5.49 0.58 13.44
N ALA A 91 5.16 1.32 12.39
CA ALA A 91 3.85 1.95 12.22
C ALA A 91 2.70 0.93 12.15
N LEU A 92 2.92 -0.23 11.51
CA LEU A 92 1.96 -1.35 11.52
C LEU A 92 1.78 -1.94 12.92
N ARG A 93 2.87 -2.21 13.64
CA ARG A 93 2.84 -2.76 15.00
C ARG A 93 2.13 -1.83 16.00
N LEU A 94 2.33 -0.52 15.84
CA LEU A 94 1.69 0.51 16.65
C LEU A 94 0.25 0.82 16.25
N GLN A 95 -0.29 0.13 15.22
CA GLN A 95 -1.64 0.37 14.71
C GLN A 95 -1.87 1.80 14.19
N ASN A 96 -0.79 2.51 13.84
CA ASN A 96 -0.89 3.80 13.15
C ASN A 96 -1.36 3.59 11.70
N ILE A 97 -0.95 2.47 11.10
CA ILE A 97 -1.41 2.02 9.78
C ILE A 97 -2.27 0.78 9.98
N ARG A 98 -3.53 0.87 9.56
CA ARG A 98 -4.56 -0.16 9.76
C ARG A 98 -5.28 -0.47 8.47
N PHE A 99 -5.81 -1.68 8.37
CA PHE A 99 -6.62 -2.15 7.24
C PHE A 99 -8.03 -2.46 7.72
N THR A 100 -9.01 -2.30 6.85
CA THR A 100 -10.36 -2.82 7.07
C THR A 100 -10.49 -4.16 6.38
N GLU A 101 -11.39 -5.01 6.88
CA GLU A 101 -11.67 -6.29 6.21
C GLU A 101 -12.19 -6.05 4.78
N ARG A 102 -12.98 -4.99 4.57
CA ARG A 102 -13.45 -4.59 3.24
C ARG A 102 -12.31 -4.28 2.27
N GLN A 103 -11.27 -3.58 2.73
CA GLN A 103 -10.10 -3.29 1.90
C GLN A 103 -9.42 -4.58 1.43
N VAL A 104 -9.24 -5.55 2.34
CA VAL A 104 -8.67 -6.86 2.01
C VAL A 104 -9.56 -7.62 1.03
N MET A 105 -10.88 -7.59 1.21
CA MET A 105 -11.83 -8.26 0.32
C MET A 105 -11.85 -7.67 -1.09
N TRP A 106 -11.63 -6.36 -1.26
CA TRP A 106 -11.45 -5.76 -2.59
C TRP A 106 -10.22 -6.30 -3.32
N HIS A 107 -9.13 -6.58 -2.59
CA HIS A 107 -7.94 -7.21 -3.17
C HIS A 107 -8.20 -8.66 -3.59
N VAL A 108 -8.92 -9.43 -2.78
CA VAL A 108 -9.36 -10.79 -3.14
C VAL A 108 -10.22 -10.76 -4.40
N TYR A 109 -11.19 -9.85 -4.48
CA TYR A 109 -11.99 -9.62 -5.68
C TYR A 109 -11.11 -9.33 -6.89
N ASN A 110 -10.11 -8.46 -6.73
CA ASN A 110 -9.25 -8.03 -7.83
C ASN A 110 -8.35 -9.14 -8.37
N LYS A 111 -7.83 -10.02 -7.50
CA LYS A 111 -7.08 -11.22 -7.96
C LYS A 111 -7.93 -12.11 -8.88
N VAL A 112 -9.18 -12.36 -8.50
CA VAL A 112 -10.10 -13.14 -9.34
C VAL A 112 -10.41 -12.39 -10.64
N TYR A 113 -10.59 -11.06 -10.58
CA TYR A 113 -10.86 -10.24 -11.75
C TYR A 113 -9.70 -10.29 -12.77
N ILE A 114 -8.45 -10.08 -12.32
CA ILE A 114 -7.26 -10.13 -13.19
C ILE A 114 -7.05 -11.53 -13.76
N SER A 115 -7.34 -12.59 -13.00
CA SER A 115 -7.23 -13.97 -13.48
C SER A 115 -8.09 -14.25 -14.72
N MET A 116 -9.10 -13.40 -14.99
CA MET A 116 -9.95 -13.52 -16.16
C MET A 116 -9.34 -12.97 -17.45
N GLU A 117 -8.31 -12.13 -17.42
CA GLU A 117 -7.85 -11.40 -18.62
C GLU A 117 -7.56 -12.35 -19.79
N ASN A 118 -6.91 -13.48 -19.50
CA ASN A 118 -6.44 -14.46 -20.48
C ASN A 118 -7.40 -15.63 -20.76
N LEU A 119 -8.65 -15.57 -20.26
CA LEU A 119 -9.60 -16.68 -20.40
C LEU A 119 -10.55 -16.54 -21.60
N SER A 120 -11.08 -17.67 -22.06
CA SER A 120 -12.11 -17.72 -23.10
C SER A 120 -13.44 -17.10 -22.63
N LYS A 121 -14.36 -16.84 -23.57
CA LYS A 121 -15.68 -16.25 -23.25
C LYS A 121 -16.50 -17.14 -22.31
N ASP A 122 -16.42 -18.46 -22.48
CA ASP A 122 -17.19 -19.42 -21.70
C ASP A 122 -16.65 -19.55 -20.27
N GLU A 123 -15.33 -19.60 -20.11
CA GLU A 123 -14.67 -19.58 -18.80
C GLU A 123 -14.95 -18.27 -18.05
N LYS A 124 -14.92 -17.13 -18.75
CA LYS A 124 -15.28 -15.82 -18.19
C LYS A 124 -16.70 -15.81 -17.63
N LYS A 125 -17.67 -16.50 -18.28
CA LYS A 125 -19.06 -16.57 -17.81
C LYS A 125 -19.18 -17.27 -16.46
N ILE A 126 -18.39 -18.33 -16.23
CA ILE A 126 -18.36 -19.06 -14.96
C ILE A 126 -17.78 -18.17 -13.86
N ILE A 127 -16.66 -17.50 -14.11
CA ILE A 127 -15.98 -16.68 -13.11
C ILE A 127 -16.76 -15.41 -12.76
N ARG A 128 -17.54 -14.83 -13.69
CA ARG A 128 -18.42 -13.69 -13.38
C ARG A 128 -19.41 -13.99 -12.26
N LYS A 129 -20.01 -15.19 -12.23
CA LYS A 129 -20.91 -15.59 -11.13
C LYS A 129 -20.18 -15.59 -9.78
N ARG A 130 -18.92 -16.05 -9.77
CA ARG A 130 -18.06 -16.02 -8.59
C ARG A 130 -17.72 -14.58 -8.19
N LEU A 131 -17.37 -13.71 -9.13
CA LEU A 131 -17.10 -12.30 -8.86
C LEU A 131 -18.32 -11.58 -8.29
N ASP A 132 -19.52 -11.85 -8.79
CA ASP A 132 -20.76 -11.26 -8.26
C ASP A 132 -21.00 -11.69 -6.81
N SER A 133 -20.71 -12.96 -6.49
CA SER A 133 -20.76 -13.46 -5.11
C SER A 133 -19.75 -12.74 -4.21
N ILE A 134 -18.48 -12.67 -4.62
CA ILE A 134 -17.43 -11.96 -3.88
C ILE A 134 -17.78 -10.49 -3.69
N ARG A 135 -18.32 -9.83 -4.73
CA ARG A 135 -18.72 -8.43 -4.66
C ARG A 135 -19.81 -8.21 -3.62
N LYS A 136 -20.80 -9.11 -3.52
CA LYS A 136 -21.81 -9.06 -2.46
C LYS A 136 -21.17 -9.22 -1.08
N THR A 137 -20.22 -10.16 -0.93
CA THR A 137 -19.47 -10.34 0.31
C THR A 137 -18.72 -9.06 0.69
N VAL A 138 -17.99 -8.44 -0.23
CA VAL A 138 -17.25 -7.18 0.00
C VAL A 138 -18.16 -6.09 0.58
N TYR A 139 -19.37 -5.94 0.05
CA TYR A 139 -20.32 -4.92 0.55
C TYR A 139 -20.94 -5.29 1.91
N ALA A 140 -21.01 -6.58 2.24
CA ALA A 140 -21.45 -7.06 3.55
C ALA A 140 -20.35 -6.99 4.62
N THR A 141 -19.08 -6.93 4.21
CA THR A 141 -17.92 -6.86 5.09
C THR A 141 -17.82 -5.52 5.84
N SER A 142 -17.36 -5.57 7.09
CA SER A 142 -17.17 -4.39 7.95
C SER A 142 -16.13 -3.42 7.39
N THR A 143 -16.37 -2.13 7.61
CA THR A 143 -15.39 -1.05 7.38
C THR A 143 -14.64 -0.66 8.66
N GLU A 144 -14.85 -1.38 9.75
CA GLU A 144 -14.06 -1.22 10.97
C GLU A 144 -12.63 -1.70 10.73
N PHE A 145 -11.67 -1.03 11.38
CA PHE A 145 -10.28 -1.42 11.30
C PHE A 145 -10.06 -2.76 12.00
N THR A 146 -9.42 -3.69 11.33
CA THR A 146 -8.99 -4.95 11.92
C THR A 146 -7.68 -4.74 12.68
N SER A 147 -7.62 -5.24 13.92
CA SER A 147 -6.45 -5.10 14.81
C SER A 147 -5.34 -6.12 14.52
N THR A 148 -5.60 -7.09 13.66
CA THR A 148 -4.65 -8.15 13.33
C THR A 148 -3.48 -7.55 12.57
N ILE A 149 -2.29 -7.59 13.16
CA ILE A 149 -1.07 -7.09 12.54
C ILE A 149 -0.77 -7.96 11.31
N PHE A 150 -1.13 -7.49 10.12
CA PHE A 150 -0.71 -8.12 8.87
C PHE A 150 0.75 -7.72 8.58
N VAL A 151 1.69 -8.46 9.18
CA VAL A 151 3.11 -8.43 8.77
C VAL A 151 3.31 -9.24 7.48
N SER A 152 2.28 -9.97 7.03
CA SER A 152 2.30 -10.73 5.81
C SER A 152 1.77 -9.91 4.64
N ALA A 153 2.50 -9.93 3.52
CA ALA A 153 2.02 -9.37 2.27
C ALA A 153 0.79 -10.17 1.77
N PHE A 154 -0.16 -9.48 1.15
CA PHE A 154 -1.36 -10.09 0.57
C PHE A 154 -1.03 -10.74 -0.79
N VAL A 155 -0.12 -11.72 -0.83
CA VAL A 155 0.33 -12.43 -2.06
C VAL A 155 -0.79 -13.23 -2.71
#